data_AF-Q7VHQ7-F1
#
_entry.id   AF-Q7VHQ7-F1
#
_cell.length_a   1.000
_cell.length_b   1.000
_cell.length_c   1.000
_cell.angle_alpha   90.00
_cell.angle_beta   90.00
_cell.angle_gamma   90.00
#
_symmetry.space_group_name_H-M   'P 1'
#
loop_
_entity.id
_entity.type
_entity.pdbx_description
1 polymer ?
#
loop_
_entity_poly.entity_id
_entity_poly.type
_entity_poly.pdbx_seq_one_letter_code
_entity_poly.pdbx_strand_id
1 'polypeptide(L)'
;MQIHKNIRKIMKYTQQDKARILRITTRTLQRWKYTKPELFAIIEAGFKMRERIYTQEMYNEEIQSLIKSIDPRTLPPSNLLNSSK
;
A
#
# COMPACT_ATOMS: atom_id res chain seq x y z
N MET A 1 0.99 -12.36 -26.54
CA MET A 1 1.98 -11.77 -25.61
C MET A 1 1.29 -10.61 -24.90
N GLN A 2 0.64 -10.88 -23.75
CA GLN A 2 -0.26 -9.92 -23.09
C GLN A 2 0.57 -8.90 -22.30
N ILE A 3 0.96 -7.83 -22.98
CA ILE A 3 1.75 -6.74 -22.41
C ILE A 3 0.78 -5.70 -21.82
N HIS A 4 0.98 -5.46 -20.52
CA HIS A 4 0.54 -4.30 -19.73
C HIS A 4 -0.93 -4.26 -19.30
N LYS A 5 -1.17 -4.66 -18.04
CA LYS A 5 -2.15 -4.06 -17.13
C LYS A 5 -2.00 -4.60 -15.69
N ASN A 6 -0.79 -4.55 -15.13
CA ASN A 6 -0.71 -4.40 -13.67
C ASN A 6 -0.97 -2.93 -13.37
N ILE A 7 -2.24 -2.54 -13.44
CA ILE A 7 -2.69 -1.33 -12.75
C ILE A 7 -2.39 -1.62 -11.29
N ARG A 8 -1.26 -1.10 -10.76
CA ARG A 8 -0.90 -1.21 -9.34
C ARG A 8 -2.10 -0.70 -8.55
N LYS A 9 -2.88 -1.63 -8.00
CA LYS A 9 -4.17 -1.35 -7.38
C LYS A 9 -3.89 -0.49 -6.15
N ILE A 10 -4.31 0.78 -6.20
CA ILE A 10 -4.31 1.67 -5.03
C ILE A 10 -5.06 0.94 -3.91
N MET A 11 -4.38 0.66 -2.81
CA MET A 11 -4.98 -0.03 -1.68
C MET A 11 -6.03 0.88 -1.04
N LYS A 12 -7.27 0.43 -1.05
CA LYS A 12 -8.41 1.08 -0.41
C LYS A 12 -9.17 0.06 0.42
N TYR A 13 -9.46 0.40 1.67
CA TYR A 13 -10.23 -0.46 2.55
C TYR A 13 -11.72 -0.35 2.22
N THR A 14 -12.34 -1.48 1.88
CA THR A 14 -13.80 -1.54 1.74
C THR A 14 -14.48 -1.42 3.11
N GLN A 15 -15.77 -1.10 3.14
CA GLN A 15 -16.53 -1.11 4.42
C GLN A 15 -16.49 -2.47 5.11
N GLN A 16 -16.39 -3.57 4.36
CA GLN A 16 -16.25 -4.91 4.92
C GLN A 16 -14.87 -5.12 5.54
N ASP A 17 -13.81 -4.66 4.90
CA ASP A 17 -12.44 -4.75 5.44
C ASP A 17 -12.31 -3.96 6.73
N LYS A 18 -12.80 -2.72 6.73
CA LYS A 18 -12.82 -1.87 7.93
C LYS A 18 -13.56 -2.54 9.08
N ALA A 19 -14.75 -3.09 8.82
CA ALA A 19 -15.54 -3.79 9.82
C ALA A 19 -14.84 -5.06 10.33
N ARG A 20 -14.21 -5.84 9.43
CA ARG A 20 -13.44 -7.04 9.79
C ARG A 20 -12.23 -6.69 10.68
N ILE A 21 -11.49 -5.64 10.35
CA ILE A 21 -10.34 -5.15 11.13
C ILE A 21 -10.78 -4.72 12.53
N LEU A 22 -11.92 -4.03 12.63
CA LEU A 22 -12.50 -3.59 13.90
C LEU A 22 -13.23 -4.73 14.66
N ARG A 23 -13.33 -5.92 14.07
CA ARG A 23 -14.06 -7.09 14.60
C ARG A 23 -15.53 -6.78 14.94
N ILE A 24 -16.18 -5.99 14.07
CA ILE A 24 -17.61 -5.66 14.15
C ILE A 24 -18.31 -5.99 12.84
N THR A 25 -19.65 -5.94 12.84
CA THR A 25 -20.41 -6.06 11.60
C THR A 25 -20.34 -4.77 10.79
N THR A 26 -20.47 -4.88 9.47
CA THR A 26 -20.58 -3.72 8.57
C THR A 26 -21.75 -2.81 8.95
N ARG A 27 -22.87 -3.40 9.40
CA ARG A 27 -24.06 -2.67 9.86
C ARG A 27 -23.76 -1.83 11.11
N THR A 28 -23.00 -2.37 12.06
CA THR A 28 -22.57 -1.63 13.26
C THR A 28 -21.70 -0.43 12.86
N LEU A 29 -20.71 -0.63 11.99
CA LEU A 29 -19.84 0.44 11.51
C LEU A 29 -20.65 1.53 10.77
N GLN A 30 -21.61 1.16 9.94
CA GLN A 30 -22.50 2.11 9.25
C GLN A 30 -23.36 2.92 10.24
N ARG A 31 -23.88 2.27 11.30
CA ARG A 31 -24.67 2.97 12.32
C ARG A 31 -23.85 3.99 13.09
N TRP A 32 -22.56 3.73 13.34
CA TRP A 32 -21.68 4.66 14.05
C TRP A 32 -21.52 6.02 13.36
N LYS A 33 -21.75 6.11 12.04
CA LYS A 33 -21.84 7.39 11.33
C LYS A 33 -22.83 8.37 11.99
N TYR A 34 -23.92 7.84 12.55
CA TYR A 34 -24.99 8.62 13.17
C TYR A 34 -24.97 8.53 14.69
N THR A 35 -24.65 7.36 15.25
CA THR A 35 -24.71 7.14 16.70
C THR A 35 -23.43 7.52 17.44
N LYS A 36 -22.28 7.53 16.74
CA LYS A 36 -20.96 7.84 17.29
C LYS A 36 -20.10 8.61 16.26
N PRO A 37 -20.54 9.80 15.81
CA PRO A 37 -19.96 10.48 14.65
C PRO A 37 -18.48 10.82 14.83
N GLU A 38 -18.05 11.24 16.02
CA GLU A 38 -16.64 11.55 16.31
C GLU A 38 -15.74 10.30 16.23
N LEU A 39 -16.17 9.20 16.86
CA LEU A 39 -15.45 7.92 16.78
C LEU A 39 -15.36 7.44 15.33
N PHE A 40 -16.46 7.54 14.58
CA PHE A 40 -16.48 7.18 13.17
C PHE A 40 -15.49 8.02 12.36
N ALA A 41 -15.41 9.33 12.60
CA ALA A 41 -14.47 10.23 11.93
C ALA A 41 -13.00 9.86 12.24
N ILE A 42 -12.67 9.57 13.49
CA ILE A 42 -11.32 9.15 13.91
C ILE A 42 -10.92 7.83 13.22
N ILE A 43 -11.83 6.85 13.21
CA ILE A 43 -11.61 5.55 12.55
C ILE A 43 -11.39 5.73 11.05
N GLU A 44 -12.25 6.49 10.37
CA GLU A 44 -12.12 6.75 8.93
C GLU A 44 -10.81 7.47 8.60
N ALA A 45 -10.40 8.44 9.42
CA ALA A 45 -9.11 9.10 9.27
C ALA A 45 -7.94 8.12 9.40
N GLY A 46 -8.00 7.19 10.36
CA GLY A 46 -7.00 6.14 10.53
C GLY A 46 -6.87 5.22 9.32
N PHE A 47 -7.99 4.81 8.70
CA PHE A 47 -7.95 4.02 7.47
C PHE A 47 -7.37 4.80 6.29
N LYS A 48 -7.78 6.05 6.09
CA LYS A 48 -7.20 6.91 5.04
C LYS A 48 -5.71 7.13 5.21
N MET A 49 -5.24 7.27 6.45
CA MET A 49 -3.81 7.40 6.74
C MET A 49 -3.03 6.14 6.33
N ARG A 50 -3.57 4.94 6.62
CA ARG A 50 -2.95 3.68 6.17
C ARG A 50 -2.91 3.54 4.65
N GLU A 51 -3.99 3.90 3.96
CA GLU A 51 -4.04 3.92 2.48
C GLU A 51 -2.97 4.88 1.91
N ARG A 52 -2.79 6.04 2.52
CA ARG A 52 -1.76 7.02 2.13
C ARG A 52 -0.36 6.47 2.32
N ILE A 53 -0.06 5.86 3.47
CA ILE A 53 1.27 5.29 3.76
C ILE A 53 1.62 4.23 2.72
N TYR A 54 0.72 3.29 2.46
CA TYR A 54 0.94 2.24 1.46
C TYR A 54 1.15 2.80 0.05
N THR A 55 0.35 3.79 -0.32
CA THR A 55 0.47 4.45 -1.62
C THR A 55 1.82 5.18 -1.75
N GLN A 56 2.28 5.83 -0.67
CA GLN A 56 3.59 6.47 -0.63
C GLN A 56 4.73 5.45 -0.78
N GLU A 57 4.64 4.31 -0.09
CA GLU A 57 5.62 3.22 -0.21
C GLU A 57 5.70 2.71 -1.65
N MET A 58 4.54 2.47 -2.31
CA MET A 58 4.48 2.07 -3.71
C MET A 58 5.16 3.07 -4.65
N TYR A 59 4.92 4.37 -4.45
CA TYR A 59 5.58 5.41 -5.26
C TYR A 59 7.08 5.47 -4.98
N ASN A 60 7.50 5.33 -3.72
CA ASN A 60 8.92 5.31 -3.37
C ASN A 60 9.63 4.14 -4.04
N GLU A 61 9.04 2.95 -4.03
CA GLU A 61 9.59 1.76 -4.72
C GLU A 61 9.70 1.99 -6.24
N GLU A 62 8.69 2.59 -6.86
CA GLU A 62 8.71 2.92 -8.29
C GLU A 62 9.81 3.92 -8.62
N ILE A 63 9.95 4.98 -7.83
CA ILE A 63 11.03 5.97 -8.00
C ILE A 63 12.41 5.30 -7.89
N GLN A 64 12.61 4.47 -6.87
CA GLN A 64 13.88 3.75 -6.69
C GLN A 64 14.17 2.79 -7.86
N SER A 65 13.16 2.08 -8.34
CA SER A 65 13.29 1.19 -9.51
C SER A 65 13.69 1.96 -10.76
N LEU A 66 13.10 3.13 -10.99
CA LEU A 66 13.42 3.98 -12.14
C LEU A 66 14.85 4.50 -12.06
N ILE A 67 15.28 4.99 -10.89
CA ILE A 67 16.66 5.45 -10.67
C ILE A 67 17.66 4.32 -10.91
N LYS A 68 17.41 3.12 -10.37
CA LYS A 68 18.28 1.95 -10.53
C LYS A 68 18.42 1.51 -12.00
N SER A 69 17.37 1.70 -12.81
CA SER A 69 17.40 1.35 -14.22
C SER A 69 18.28 2.27 -15.08
N ILE A 70 18.62 3.46 -14.57
CA ILE A 70 19.40 4.48 -15.28
C ILE A 70 20.86 4.52 -14.78
N ASP A 71 21.13 4.21 -13.51
CA ASP A 71 22.50 4.23 -12.96
C ASP A 71 23.16 2.83 -12.94
N PRO A 72 24.11 2.53 -13.84
CA PRO A 72 24.81 1.24 -13.88
C PRO A 72 25.65 0.93 -12.62
N ARG A 73 25.91 1.91 -11.74
CA ARG A 73 26.68 1.72 -10.50
C ARG A 73 25.85 1.21 -9.32
N THR A 74 24.54 1.09 -9.47
CA THR A 74 23.62 0.64 -8.40
C THR A 74 23.30 -0.86 -8.45
N LEU A 75 24.03 -1.64 -9.27
CA LEU A 75 24.02 -3.10 -9.21
C LEU A 75 24.69 -3.57 -7.90
N PRO A 76 24.07 -4.47 -7.11
CA PRO A 76 24.78 -5.11 -6.02
C PRO A 76 26.00 -5.87 -6.59
N PRO A 77 27.15 -5.91 -5.90
CA PRO A 77 28.30 -6.69 -6.33
C PRO A 77 28.06 -8.19 -6.09
N SER A 78 27.08 -8.78 -6.78
CA SER A 78 26.87 -10.22 -6.83
C SER A 78 27.19 -10.68 -8.25
N ASN A 79 28.49 -10.81 -8.54
CA ASN A 79 29.08 -11.74 -9.52
C ASN A 79 30.62 -11.58 -9.68
N LEU A 80 31.29 -10.72 -8.91
CA LEU A 80 32.77 -10.61 -8.92
C LEU A 80 33.49 -11.63 -8.00
N LEU A 81 32.91 -12.80 -7.72
CA LEU A 81 33.57 -13.80 -6.87
C LEU A 81 33.68 -15.21 -7.43
N ASN A 82 33.34 -15.44 -8.71
CA ASN A 82 33.67 -16.71 -9.39
C ASN A 82 34.42 -16.46 -10.70
N SER A 83 35.57 -15.77 -10.62
CA SER A 83 36.60 -15.81 -11.66
C SER A 83 37.96 -15.48 -11.05
N SER A 84 38.37 -16.27 -10.04
CA SER A 84 39.74 -16.29 -9.54
C SER A 84 40.00 -17.59 -8.78
N LYS A 85 40.01 -18.71 -9.51
CA LYS A 85 41.02 -19.80 -9.49
C LYS A 85 40.48 -21.03 -10.21
#